data_AF-A0A7S1JUD2-F1
#
_entry.id   AF-A0A7S1JUD2-F1
#
_cell.length_a   1.000
_cell.length_b   1.000
_cell.length_c   1.000
_cell.angle_alpha   90.00
_cell.angle_beta   90.00
_cell.angle_gamma   90.00
#
_symmetry.space_group_name_H-M   'P 1'
#
loop_
_entity.id
_entity.type
_entity.pdbx_description
1 polymer ?
#
loop_
_entity_poly.entity_id
_entity_poly.type
_entity_poly.pdbx_seq_one_letter_code
_entity_poly.pdbx_strand_id
1 'polypeptide(L)'
;PDDSRLYIADRRNFVVRMVTLKEKEEAFITTVAGTGSEGDAADGTAADKAGLDGPSDVCTDMGEGGSGEVVYIADCDNHTIRRLAWQAAAAASPAGGPARRTSVPTVQLF
;
A
#
# COMPACT_ATOMS: atom_id res chain seq x y z
N PRO A 1 -11.71 0.44 8.38
CA PRO A 1 -10.94 -0.82 8.39
C PRO A 1 -11.86 -1.98 8.80
N ASP A 2 -11.77 -3.12 8.10
CA ASP A 2 -12.57 -4.33 8.40
C ASP A 2 -11.76 -5.40 9.15
N ASP A 3 -10.61 -5.01 9.72
CA ASP A 3 -9.64 -5.83 10.45
C ASP A 3 -9.11 -7.07 9.68
N SER A 4 -9.32 -7.14 8.37
CA SER A 4 -8.84 -8.24 7.53
C SER A 4 -7.40 -8.08 7.05
N ARG A 5 -6.74 -6.96 7.37
CA ARG A 5 -5.41 -6.61 6.86
C ARG A 5 -4.52 -6.08 7.97
N LEU A 6 -3.31 -6.63 8.02
CA LEU A 6 -2.22 -6.13 8.85
C LEU A 6 -1.09 -5.65 7.93
N TYR A 7 -0.63 -4.43 8.13
CA TYR A 7 0.52 -3.87 7.40
C TYR A 7 1.78 -3.95 8.25
N ILE A 8 2.92 -4.22 7.61
CA ILE A 8 4.22 -4.37 8.27
C ILE A 8 5.25 -3.52 7.52
N ALA A 9 5.88 -2.59 8.23
CA ALA A 9 7.08 -1.90 7.77
C ALA A 9 8.29 -2.86 7.91
N ASP A 10 8.68 -3.49 6.80
CA ASP A 10 9.76 -4.47 6.77
C ASP A 10 11.10 -3.74 6.54
N ARG A 11 11.51 -2.97 7.55
CA ARG A 11 12.54 -1.91 7.49
C ARG A 11 13.81 -2.29 6.72
N ARG A 12 14.38 -3.47 6.99
CA ARG A 12 15.65 -3.92 6.39
C ARG A 12 15.49 -4.64 5.06
N ASN A 13 14.24 -4.88 4.64
CA ASN A 13 13.92 -5.39 3.32
C ASN A 13 13.41 -4.29 2.40
N PHE A 14 13.38 -3.02 2.84
CA PHE A 14 13.00 -1.86 2.02
C PHE A 14 11.61 -2.01 1.37
N VAL A 15 10.68 -2.67 2.08
CA VAL A 15 9.32 -2.95 1.59
C VAL A 15 8.29 -2.77 2.69
N VAL A 16 7.04 -2.56 2.27
CA VAL A 16 5.86 -2.71 3.12
C VAL A 16 5.15 -3.99 2.73
N ARG A 17 4.84 -4.82 3.72
CA ARG A 17 4.07 -6.06 3.55
C ARG A 17 2.64 -5.85 4.01
N MET A 18 1.71 -6.57 3.38
CA MET A 18 0.34 -6.73 3.83
C MET A 18 0.08 -8.21 4.10
N VAL A 19 -0.41 -8.51 5.29
CA VAL A 19 -0.93 -9.82 5.66
C VAL A 19 -2.44 -9.77 5.53
N THR A 20 -2.99 -10.57 4.62
CA THR A 20 -4.44 -10.77 4.53
C THR A 20 -4.85 -11.87 5.50
N LEU A 21 -5.62 -11.49 6.51
CA LEU A 21 -6.15 -12.37 7.54
C LEU A 21 -7.50 -12.93 7.08
N LYS A 22 -7.63 -14.24 7.14
CA LYS A 22 -8.89 -14.95 6.94
C LYS A 22 -9.10 -15.86 8.13
N GLU A 23 -10.25 -15.75 8.80
CA GLU A 23 -10.51 -16.42 10.09
C GLU A 23 -10.21 -17.92 10.12
N LYS A 24 -10.33 -18.62 8.98
CA LYS A 24 -10.23 -20.09 8.90
C LYS A 24 -9.29 -20.59 7.79
N GLU A 25 -8.53 -19.69 7.17
CA GLU A 25 -7.58 -20.04 6.10
C GLU A 25 -6.17 -19.56 6.46
N GLU A 26 -5.18 -20.05 5.72
CA GLU A 26 -3.81 -19.54 5.82
C GLU A 26 -3.78 -18.03 5.50
N ALA A 27 -3.02 -17.29 6.29
CA ALA A 27 -2.77 -15.89 6.01
C ALA A 27 -1.83 -15.75 4.80
N PHE A 28 -2.13 -14.81 3.91
CA PHE A 28 -1.31 -14.53 2.73
C PHE A 28 -0.52 -13.24 2.93
N ILE A 29 0.80 -13.31 2.72
CA ILE A 29 1.68 -12.15 2.79
C ILE A 29 1.98 -11.67 1.38
N THR A 30 1.76 -10.38 1.11
CA THR A 30 2.12 -9.73 -0.15
C THR A 30 2.97 -8.49 0.10
N THR A 31 3.88 -8.18 -0.81
CA THR A 31 4.54 -6.87 -0.84
C THR A 31 3.61 -5.88 -1.53
N VAL A 32 3.32 -4.74 -0.88
CA VAL A 32 2.40 -3.71 -1.39
C VAL A 32 3.11 -2.40 -1.75
N ALA A 33 4.34 -2.20 -1.25
CA ALA A 33 5.23 -1.11 -1.66
C ALA A 33 6.69 -1.51 -1.47
N GLY A 34 7.59 -0.88 -2.24
CA GLY A 34 9.03 -1.11 -2.16
C GLY A 34 9.54 -2.04 -3.27
N THR A 35 10.80 -1.83 -3.66
CA THR A 35 11.51 -2.64 -4.67
C THR A 35 12.31 -3.80 -4.07
N GLY A 36 12.48 -3.82 -2.73
CA GLY A 36 13.39 -4.75 -2.06
C GLY A 36 14.84 -4.28 -2.01
N SER A 37 15.12 -3.04 -2.39
CA SER A 37 16.44 -2.40 -2.32
C SER A 37 16.29 -0.96 -1.88
N GLU A 38 17.29 -0.49 -1.13
CA GLU A 38 17.40 0.91 -0.71
C GLU A 38 17.21 1.86 -1.89
N GLY A 39 16.41 2.90 -1.68
CA GLY A 39 16.24 3.96 -2.66
C GLY A 39 15.12 4.93 -2.31
N ASP A 40 14.91 5.90 -3.21
CA ASP A 40 13.85 6.89 -3.12
C ASP A 40 12.87 6.72 -4.30
N ALA A 41 11.73 7.40 -4.24
CA ALA A 41 10.70 7.40 -5.27
C ALA A 41 10.14 8.80 -5.47
N ALA A 42 10.01 9.21 -6.74
CA ALA A 42 9.27 10.41 -7.11
C ALA A 42 7.78 10.25 -6.78
N ASP A 43 7.10 11.37 -6.53
CA ASP A 43 5.65 11.39 -6.29
C ASP A 43 4.86 10.76 -7.44
N GLY A 44 3.86 9.94 -7.11
CA GLY A 44 3.04 9.23 -8.08
C GLY A 44 3.67 7.96 -8.68
N THR A 45 4.85 7.55 -8.22
CA THR A 45 5.47 6.28 -8.64
C THR A 45 4.58 5.10 -8.23
N ALA A 46 4.45 4.09 -9.09
CA ALA A 46 3.77 2.84 -8.76
C ALA A 46 4.42 2.20 -7.53
N ALA A 47 3.62 1.74 -6.56
CA ALA A 47 4.14 1.34 -5.26
C ALA A 47 5.13 0.16 -5.33
N ASP A 48 4.94 -0.76 -6.28
CA ASP A 48 5.86 -1.89 -6.54
C ASP A 48 7.17 -1.49 -7.25
N LYS A 49 7.28 -0.22 -7.65
CA LYS A 49 8.47 0.41 -8.26
C LYS A 49 9.06 1.53 -7.42
N ALA A 50 8.39 1.94 -6.36
CA ALA A 50 8.87 2.98 -5.47
C ALA A 50 10.00 2.42 -4.59
N GLY A 51 11.20 3.00 -4.69
CA GLY A 51 12.25 2.78 -3.70
C GLY A 51 11.80 3.30 -2.34
N LEU A 52 12.13 2.54 -1.29
CA LEU A 52 11.95 2.95 0.10
C LEU A 52 13.31 2.87 0.80
N ASP A 53 13.50 3.70 1.82
CA ASP A 53 14.69 3.68 2.66
C ASP A 53 14.35 3.84 4.13
N GLY A 54 14.55 2.74 4.86
CA GLY A 54 14.24 2.63 6.27
C GLY A 54 12.76 2.86 6.62
N PRO A 55 11.77 2.20 5.96
CA PRO A 55 10.39 2.28 6.40
C PRO A 55 10.29 1.73 7.82
N SER A 56 9.95 2.58 8.78
CA SER A 56 10.05 2.26 10.21
C SER A 56 8.70 1.94 10.85
N ASP A 57 7.63 2.52 10.32
CA ASP A 57 6.27 2.34 10.84
C ASP A 57 5.23 2.55 9.73
N VAL A 58 4.02 2.03 9.96
CA VAL A 58 2.86 2.20 9.10
C VAL A 58 1.61 2.49 9.92
N CYS A 59 0.74 3.35 9.42
CA CYS A 59 -0.60 3.53 9.96
C CYS A 59 -1.64 3.59 8.85
N THR A 60 -2.87 3.23 9.17
CA THR A 60 -3.98 3.20 8.23
C THR A 60 -5.02 4.24 8.57
N ASP A 61 -5.63 4.84 7.56
CA ASP A 61 -6.79 5.70 7.70
C ASP A 61 -7.82 5.40 6.59
N MET A 62 -9.03 5.91 6.74
CA MET A 62 -10.01 5.94 5.66
C MET A 62 -9.81 7.21 4.84
N GLY A 63 -9.58 7.05 3.54
CA GLY A 63 -9.51 8.16 2.60
C GLY A 63 -10.80 8.99 2.59
N GLU A 64 -10.66 10.26 2.21
CA GLU A 64 -11.78 11.21 2.18
C GLU A 64 -12.99 10.67 1.42
N GLY A 65 -14.18 10.96 1.94
CA GLY A 65 -15.45 10.49 1.34
C GLY A 65 -15.66 8.98 1.38
N GLY A 66 -14.86 8.22 2.17
CA GLY A 66 -14.94 6.76 2.20
C GLY A 66 -14.34 6.09 0.96
N SER A 67 -13.42 6.78 0.29
CA SER A 67 -12.79 6.33 -0.98
C SER A 67 -11.96 5.04 -0.85
N GLY A 68 -11.65 4.61 0.37
CA GLY A 68 -10.98 3.37 0.67
C GLY A 68 -9.98 3.52 1.80
N GLU A 69 -9.28 2.43 2.13
CA GLU A 69 -8.16 2.47 3.06
C GLU A 69 -6.95 3.17 2.43
N VAL A 70 -6.30 4.03 3.21
CA VAL A 70 -5.03 4.70 2.90
C VAL A 70 -4.00 4.22 3.90
N VAL A 71 -2.79 3.91 3.44
CA VAL A 71 -1.67 3.51 4.31
C VAL A 71 -0.61 4.58 4.29
N TYR A 72 -0.26 5.13 5.45
CA TYR A 72 0.87 6.03 5.61
C TYR A 72 2.10 5.25 6.06
N ILE A 73 3.27 5.63 5.55
CA ILE A 73 4.57 4.99 5.77
C ILE A 73 5.54 6.05 6.25
N ALA A 74 6.18 5.80 7.39
CA ALA A 74 7.31 6.59 7.86
C ALA A 74 8.59 6.08 7.21
N ASP A 75 8.98 6.67 6.08
CA ASP A 75 10.18 6.33 5.32
C ASP A 75 11.38 7.12 5.86
N CYS A 76 11.86 6.71 7.03
CA CYS A 76 12.65 7.55 7.92
C CYS A 76 14.02 7.92 7.40
N ASP A 77 14.69 7.00 6.71
CA ASP A 77 16.05 7.24 6.21
C ASP A 77 16.00 8.14 4.94
N ASN A 78 14.87 8.14 4.22
CA ASN A 78 14.52 9.15 3.20
C ASN A 78 13.92 10.45 3.78
N HIS A 79 13.70 10.54 5.10
CA HIS A 79 13.12 11.71 5.77
C HIS A 79 11.74 12.15 5.24
N THR A 80 10.92 11.20 4.80
CA THR A 80 9.59 11.50 4.24
C THR A 80 8.48 10.68 4.89
N ILE A 81 7.26 11.22 4.86
CA ILE A 81 6.03 10.45 5.05
C ILE A 81 5.45 10.19 3.68
N ARG A 82 5.22 8.90 3.38
CA ARG A 82 4.63 8.46 2.13
C ARG A 82 3.22 7.94 2.38
N ARG A 83 2.33 8.07 1.42
CA ARG A 83 1.00 7.47 1.45
C ARG A 83 0.77 6.53 0.28
N LEU A 84 0.13 5.39 0.55
CA LEU A 84 -0.38 4.46 -0.43
C LEU A 84 -1.89 4.64 -0.53
N ALA A 85 -2.37 4.95 -1.73
CA ALA A 85 -3.78 4.93 -2.05
C ALA A 85 -4.01 3.99 -3.22
N TRP A 86 -5.02 3.14 -3.11
CA TRP A 86 -5.55 2.42 -4.26
C TRP A 86 -6.43 3.39 -5.04
N GLN A 87 -6.15 3.58 -6.32
CA GLN A 87 -7.08 4.32 -7.17
C GLN A 87 -8.47 3.69 -7.03
N ALA A 88 -9.47 4.53 -6.73
CA ALA A 88 -10.85 4.16 -6.96
C ALA A 88 -10.94 3.74 -8.43
N ALA A 89 -11.53 2.58 -8.72
CA ALA A 89 -11.80 2.22 -10.09
C ALA A 89 -12.60 3.39 -10.69
N ALA A 90 -12.06 4.04 -11.74
CA ALA A 90 -12.87 4.93 -12.56
C ALA A 90 -14.15 4.16 -12.87
N ALA A 91 -15.32 4.72 -12.54
CA ALA A 91 -16.60 4.03 -12.63
C ALA A 91 -16.68 3.32 -14.00
N ALA A 92 -16.43 2.01 -13.99
CA ALA A 92 -16.47 1.23 -15.21
C ALA A 92 -17.94 1.22 -15.64
N SER A 93 -18.18 1.62 -16.89
CA SER A 93 -19.49 1.56 -17.53
C SER A 93 -20.24 0.27 -17.21
N PRO A 94 -21.58 0.30 -17.12
CA PRO A 94 -22.41 -0.83 -16.71
C PRO A 94 -22.36 -1.94 -17.78
N ALA A 95 -21.37 -2.82 -17.71
CA ALA A 95 -21.30 -4.02 -18.52
C ALA A 95 -20.61 -5.16 -17.73
N GLY A 96 -21.46 -5.88 -17.00
CA GLY A 96 -21.36 -7.29 -16.59
C GLY A 96 -19.98 -7.93 -16.39
N GLY A 97 -19.60 -8.10 -15.12
CA GLY A 97 -18.61 -9.08 -14.66
C GLY A 97 -17.92 -8.63 -13.36
N PRO A 98 -17.66 -9.50 -12.37
CA PRO A 98 -16.87 -9.12 -11.21
C PRO A 98 -15.42 -8.87 -11.66
N ALA A 99 -15.05 -7.61 -11.86
CA ALA A 99 -13.68 -7.22 -12.12
C ALA A 99 -12.84 -7.53 -10.87
N ARG A 100 -11.95 -8.53 -10.97
CA ARG A 100 -10.97 -8.84 -9.93
C ARG A 100 -10.03 -7.62 -9.82
N ARG A 101 -10.23 -6.81 -8.77
CA ARG A 101 -9.45 -5.60 -8.49
C ARG A 101 -7.96 -5.96 -8.42
N THR A 102 -7.23 -5.58 -9.45
CA THR A 102 -5.76 -5.58 -9.51
C THR A 102 -5.29 -4.15 -9.72
N SER A 103 -5.79 -3.20 -8.91
CA SER A 103 -5.21 -1.86 -8.91
C SER A 103 -3.92 -1.89 -8.12
N VAL A 104 -2.80 -1.58 -8.80
CA VAL A 104 -1.51 -1.32 -8.14
C VAL A 104 -1.62 0.07 -7.51
N PRO A 105 -1.37 0.21 -6.19
CA PRO A 105 -1.40 1.52 -5.54
C PRO A 105 -0.21 2.37 -6.01
N THR A 106 -0.32 3.68 -5.82
CA THR A 106 0.79 4.62 -6.04
C THR A 106 1.33 5.11 -4.70
N VAL A 107 2.64 5.32 -4.63
CA VAL A 107 3.29 6.06 -3.55
C VAL A 107 3.17 7.55 -3.85
N GLN A 108 2.65 8.30 -2.88
CA GLN A 108 2.60 9.75 -2.91
C GLN A 108 3.28 10.33 -1.67
N LEU A 109 3.78 11.55 -1.77
CA LEU A 109 4.19 12.32 -0.57
C LEU A 109 2.93 12.78 0.20
N PHE A 110 2.98 12.70 1.52
CA PHE A 110 1.89 13.14 2.40
C PHE A 110 1.96 14.64 2.71
#